data_AF-A0A1N6YGQ1-F1
#
_entry.id   AF-A0A1N6YGQ1-F1
#
_cell.length_a   1.000
_cell.length_b   1.000
_cell.length_c   1.000
_cell.angle_alpha   90.00
_cell.angle_beta   90.00
_cell.angle_gamma   90.00
#
_symmetry.space_group_name_H-M   'P 1'
#
loop_
_entity.id
_entity.type
_entity.pdbx_description
1 polymer ?
#
loop_
_entity_poly.entity_id
_entity_poly.type
_entity_poly.pdbx_seq_one_letter_code
_entity_poly.pdbx_strand_id
1 'polypeptide(L)' 'MMEQQMQFMQIAMKYLPEAKEILDQTGVELSMEHVQPVLGLLTKVMNDAYELGKEDALKEQNEK' A
#
# COMPACT_ATOMS: atom_id res chain seq x y z
N MET A 1 10.55 -7.11 -6.76
CA MET A 1 10.55 -5.63 -6.86
C MET A 1 9.46 -5.12 -7.80
N MET A 2 9.63 -5.09 -9.13
CA MET A 2 8.58 -4.55 -10.04
C MET A 2 7.26 -5.35 -10.02
N GLU A 3 7.32 -6.69 -9.99
CA GLU A 3 6.10 -7.53 -9.90
C GLU A 3 5.34 -7.31 -8.59
N GLN A 4 6.04 -7.22 -7.46
CA GLN A 4 5.44 -6.94 -6.15
C GLN A 4 4.78 -5.55 -6.13
N GLN A 5 5.42 -4.54 -6.72
CA GLN A 5 4.81 -3.21 -6.84
C GLN A 5 3.51 -3.22 -7.64
N MET A 6 3.45 -3.98 -8.74
CA MET A 6 2.21 -4.14 -9.51
C MET A 6 1.11 -4.83 -8.70
N GLN A 7 1.45 -5.88 -7.93
CA GLN A 7 0.51 -6.55 -7.04
C GLN A 7 -0.01 -5.63 -5.94
N PHE A 8 0.88 -4.84 -5.33
CA PHE A 8 0.50 -3.85 -4.33
C PHE A 8 -0.42 -2.77 -4.89
N MET A 9 -0.16 -2.31 -6.12
CA MET A 9 -1.06 -1.39 -6.80
C MET A 9 -2.43 -2.00 -7.07
N GLN A 10 -2.52 -3.27 -7.45
CA GLN A 10 -3.81 -3.96 -7.59
C GLN A 10 -4.57 -4.02 -6.26
N ILE A 11 -3.86 -4.29 -5.16
CA ILE A 11 -4.44 -4.28 -3.81
C ILE A 11 -4.94 -2.88 -3.47
N ALA A 12 -4.13 -1.83 -3.68
CA ALA A 12 -4.51 -0.46 -3.41
C ALA A 12 -5.75 -0.02 -4.20
N MET A 13 -5.82 -0.37 -5.50
CA MET A 13 -6.97 -0.05 -6.35
C MET A 13 -8.26 -0.74 -5.89
N LYS A 14 -8.18 -1.91 -5.26
CA LYS A 14 -9.34 -2.60 -4.68
C LYS A 14 -10.00 -1.79 -3.55
N TYR A 15 -9.20 -1.10 -2.74
CA TYR A 15 -9.68 -0.34 -1.57
C TYR A 15 -9.90 1.15 -1.86
N LEU A 16 -9.43 1.64 -3.01
CA LEU A 16 -9.61 3.04 -3.42
C LEU A 16 -11.08 3.52 -3.40
N PRO A 17 -12.08 2.73 -3.83
CA PRO A 17 -13.49 3.15 -3.76
C PRO A 17 -14.00 3.40 -2.34
N GLU A 18 -13.59 2.57 -1.37
CA GLU A 18 -13.96 2.72 0.04
C GLU A 18 -13.33 3.98 0.63
N ALA A 19 -12.05 4.22 0.34
CA ALA A 19 -11.37 5.45 0.75
C ALA A 19 -12.05 6.69 0.14
N LYS A 20 -12.50 6.61 -1.12
CA LYS A 20 -13.27 7.67 -1.77
C LYS A 20 -14.57 7.97 -1.01
N GLU A 21 -15.35 6.95 -0.68
CA GLU A 21 -16.62 7.11 0.03
C GLU A 21 -16.43 7.77 1.41
N ILE A 22 -15.40 7.38 2.16
CA ILE A 22 -15.06 7.99 3.46
C ILE A 22 -14.72 9.47 3.30
N LEU A 23 -13.92 9.82 2.29
CA LEU A 23 -13.49 11.21 2.08
C LEU A 23 -14.62 12.09 1.55
N ASP A 24 -15.45 11.56 0.65
CA ASP A 24 -16.62 12.27 0.11
C ASP A 24 -17.60 12.65 1.25
N GLN A 25 -17.74 11.82 2.31
CA GLN A 25 -18.54 12.14 3.51
C GLN A 25 -17.99 13.32 4.33
N THR A 26 -16.69 13.59 4.24
CA THR A 26 -16.03 14.72 4.92
C THR A 26 -16.02 16.00 4.09
N GLY A 27 -16.59 15.97 2.88
CA GLY A 27 -16.52 17.06 1.90
C GLY A 27 -15.15 17.20 1.23
N VAL A 28 -14.27 16.20 1.38
CA VAL A 28 -12.97 16.15 0.73
C VAL A 28 -13.09 15.32 -0.54
N GLU A 29 -12.95 15.97 -1.69
CA GLU A 29 -13.01 15.28 -2.98
C GLU A 29 -11.70 14.54 -3.27
N LEU A 30 -11.81 13.23 -3.49
CA LEU A 30 -10.68 12.41 -3.93
C LEU A 30 -10.40 12.65 -5.43
N SER A 31 -9.49 13.59 -5.74
CA SER A 31 -9.03 13.83 -7.12
C SER A 31 -7.90 12.86 -7.51
N MET A 32 -7.90 12.39 -8.77
CA MET A 32 -6.87 11.47 -9.25
C MET A 32 -5.47 12.10 -9.26
N GLU A 33 -5.37 13.42 -9.36
CA GLU A 33 -4.12 14.19 -9.27
C GLU A 33 -3.52 14.14 -7.86
N HIS A 34 -4.36 14.22 -6.82
CA HIS A 34 -3.92 14.09 -5.42
C HIS A 34 -3.66 12.63 -5.02
N VAL A 35 -4.34 11.67 -5.66
CA VAL A 35 -4.18 10.24 -5.36
C VAL A 35 -2.84 9.69 -5.85
N GLN A 36 -2.34 10.12 -7.00
CA GLN A 36 -1.06 9.63 -7.54
C GLN A 36 0.13 9.71 -6.55
N PRO A 37 0.44 10.88 -5.93
CA PRO A 37 1.56 10.97 -4.99
C PRO A 37 1.32 10.13 -3.73
N VAL A 38 0.06 9.98 -3.29
CA VAL A 38 -0.30 9.14 -2.15
C VAL A 38 -0.11 7.65 -2.46
N LEU A 39 -0.50 7.18 -3.65
CA LEU A 39 -0.25 5.80 -4.09
C LEU A 39 1.25 5.49 -4.21
N GLY A 40 2.04 6.48 -4.65
CA GLY A 40 3.50 6.38 -4.64
C GLY A 40 4.07 6.22 -3.22
N LEU A 41 3.57 6.99 -2.26
CA LEU A 41 3.95 6.86 -0.84
C LEU A 41 3.50 5.51 -0.25
N LEU A 42 2.26 5.10 -0.52
CA LEU A 42 1.70 3.83 -0.07
C LEU A 42 2.57 2.65 -0.55
N THR A 43 3.02 2.68 -1.81
CA THR A 43 3.89 1.65 -2.37
C THR A 43 5.23 1.54 -1.63
N LYS A 44 5.79 2.66 -1.17
CA LYS A 44 7.01 2.65 -0.34
C LYS A 44 6.73 2.01 1.03
N VAL A 45 5.65 2.43 1.70
CA VAL A 45 5.25 1.85 3.00
C VAL A 45 5.03 0.33 2.91
N MET A 46 4.38 -0.14 1.84
CA MET A 46 4.17 -1.58 1.62
C MET A 46 5.48 -2.34 1.37
N ASN A 47 6.45 -1.75 0.65
CA ASN A 47 7.77 -2.37 0.48
C ASN A 47 8.51 -2.48 1.82
N ASP A 48 8.49 -1.43 2.63
CA ASP A 48 9.15 -1.45 3.95
C ASP A 48 8.51 -2.51 4.87
N ALA A 49 7.18 -2.61 4.87
CA ALA A 49 6.45 -3.63 5.62
C ALA A 49 6.75 -5.06 5.12
N TYR A 50 6.90 -5.25 3.80
CA TYR A 50 7.29 -6.54 3.22
C TYR A 50 8.69 -6.97 3.65
N GLU A 51 9.68 -6.08 3.55
CA GLU A 51 11.05 -6.40 3.99
C GLU A 51 11.10 -6.68 5.49
N LEU A 52 10.37 -5.92 6.31
CA LEU A 52 10.26 -6.18 7.75
C LEU A 52 9.73 -7.61 8.02
N GLY A 53 8.62 -8.00 7.39
CA GLY A 53 8.06 -9.34 7.57
C GLY A 53 8.98 -10.46 7.06
N LYS A 54 9.75 -10.19 5.99
CA LYS A 54 10.75 -11.12 5.46
C LYS A 54 11.94 -11.29 6.42
N GLU A 55 12.42 -10.20 7.02
CA GLU A 55 13.48 -10.26 8.05
C GLU A 55 13.04 -11.08 9.25
N ASP A 56 11.82 -10.88 9.74
CA ASP A 56 11.30 -11.61 10.88
C ASP A 56 11.15 -13.11 10.58
N ALA A 57 10.65 -13.47 9.39
CA ALA A 57 10.59 -14.88 8.95
C ALA A 57 11.98 -15.53 8.86
N LEU A 58 12.99 -14.80 8.40
CA LEU A 58 14.38 -15.29 8.35
C LEU A 58 14.98 -15.48 9.75
N LYS A 59 14.67 -14.59 10.70
CA LYS A 59 15.07 -14.76 12.11
C LYS A 59 14.44 -16.02 12.71
N GLU A 60 13.14 -16.22 12.53
CA GLU A 60 12.43 -17.42 13.00
C GLU A 60 12.97 -18.72 12.40
N GLN A 61 13.46 -18.68 11.16
CA GLN A 61 14.06 -19.84 10.50
C GLN A 61 15.46 -20.17 11.06
N ASN A 62 16.24 -19.16 11.44
CA ASN A 62 17.60 -19.33 11.98
C ASN A 62 17.62 -19.73 13.46
N GLU A 63 16.50 -19.55 14.17
CA GLU A 63 16.34 -19.95 15.58
C GLU A 63 15.77 -21.38 15.75
N LYS A 64 15.45 -22.07 14.65
CA LYS A 64 15.02 -23.48 14.61
C LYS A 64 16.17 -24.42 14.23
#